data_AF-A0A935R6R5-F1
#
_entry.id   AF-A0A935R6R5-F1
#
_cell.length_a   1.000
_cell.length_b   1.000
_cell.length_c   1.000
_cell.angle_alpha   90.00
_cell.angle_beta   90.00
_cell.angle_gamma   90.00
#
_symmetry.space_group_name_H-M   'P 1'
#
loop_
_entity.id
_entity.type
_entity.pdbx_description
1 polymer ?
#
loop_
_entity_poly.entity_id
_entity_poly.type
_entity_poly.pdbx_seq_one_letter_code
_entity_poly.pdbx_strand_id
1 'polypeptide(L)'
;MAGNVDTLRVKGGVAPGDVVMTRPLSNGANNDLVLTITGTGDSVRIQDWFSGSEYRAEQVVFDDGTVWNATKLQTATIMEPSATTR
;
A
#
# COMPACT_ATOMS: atom_id res chain seq x y z
N MET A 1 14.54 -1.56 -21.60
CA MET A 1 13.62 -2.56 -21.04
C MET A 1 12.53 -1.79 -20.34
N ALA A 2 11.29 -1.86 -20.83
CA ALA A 2 10.17 -1.26 -20.12
C ALA A 2 10.04 -2.04 -18.81
N GLY A 3 10.32 -1.40 -17.68
CA GLY A 3 10.08 -2.00 -16.37
C GLY A 3 8.61 -2.41 -16.32
N ASN A 4 8.35 -3.68 -16.00
CA ASN A 4 7.00 -4.17 -15.87
C ASN A 4 6.36 -3.43 -14.69
N VAL A 5 5.36 -2.59 -14.98
CA VAL A 5 4.53 -1.97 -13.95
C VAL A 5 3.44 -2.98 -13.60
N ASP A 6 3.50 -3.51 -12.39
CA ASP A 6 2.46 -4.37 -11.85
C ASP A 6 1.23 -3.55 -11.46
N THR A 7 0.06 -4.14 -11.67
CA THR A 7 -1.22 -3.43 -11.50
C THR A 7 -2.11 -4.20 -10.54
N LEU A 8 -2.27 -3.65 -9.33
CA LEU A 8 -3.24 -4.13 -8.37
C LEU A 8 -4.61 -3.53 -8.71
N ARG A 9 -5.58 -4.39 -9.07
CA ARG A 9 -6.97 -3.95 -9.28
C ARG A 9 -7.81 -4.21 -8.05
N VAL A 10 -8.30 -3.16 -7.44
CA VAL A 10 -9.26 -3.22 -6.34
C VAL A 10 -10.66 -3.27 -6.95
N LYS A 11 -11.38 -4.35 -6.66
CA LYS A 11 -12.72 -4.62 -7.19
C LYS A 11 -13.77 -4.60 -6.08
N GLY A 12 -15.04 -4.57 -6.49
CA GLY A 12 -16.17 -4.75 -5.58
C GLY A 12 -16.69 -3.45 -5.00
N GLY A 13 -16.49 -2.33 -5.70
CA GLY A 13 -16.99 -1.02 -5.29
C GLY A 13 -16.25 -0.40 -4.09
N VAL A 14 -15.09 -0.94 -3.73
CA VAL A 14 -14.21 -0.34 -2.71
C VAL A 14 -13.74 1.02 -3.22
N ALA A 15 -14.05 2.08 -2.48
CA ALA A 15 -13.59 3.41 -2.85
C ALA A 15 -12.14 3.61 -2.39
N PRO A 16 -11.38 4.52 -3.03
CA PRO A 16 -10.05 4.91 -2.56
C PRO A 16 -10.02 5.38 -1.10
N GLY A 17 -11.13 5.97 -0.61
CA GLY A 17 -11.28 6.41 0.78
C GLY A 17 -11.42 5.26 1.78
N ASP A 18 -11.80 4.06 1.32
CA ASP A 18 -11.94 2.86 2.15
C ASP A 18 -10.62 2.09 2.26
N VAL A 19 -9.54 2.56 1.63
CA VAL A 19 -8.24 1.88 1.65
C VAL A 19 -7.24 2.70 2.46
N VAL A 20 -6.68 2.08 3.49
CA VAL A 20 -5.62 2.66 4.32
C VAL A 20 -4.28 2.09 3.88
N MET A 21 -3.32 2.99 3.65
CA MET A 21 -1.93 2.68 3.32
C MET A 21 -1.07 2.77 4.57
N THR A 22 -0.45 1.66 4.98
CA THR A 22 0.48 1.65 6.12
C THR A 22 1.83 1.03 5.76
N ARG A 23 2.88 1.51 6.43
CA ARG A 23 4.20 0.89 6.46
C ARG A 23 4.41 0.32 7.87
N PRO A 24 4.15 -0.98 8.10
CA PRO A 24 4.31 -1.59 9.41
C PRO A 24 5.79 -1.77 9.72
N LEU A 25 6.39 -0.83 10.43
CA LEU A 25 7.76 -0.96 10.91
C LEU A 25 7.82 -1.98 12.04
N SER A 26 8.91 -2.73 12.09
CA SER A 26 9.29 -3.55 13.24
C SER A 26 10.71 -3.16 13.59
N ASN A 27 10.91 -2.55 14.76
CA ASN A 27 12.20 -1.98 15.18
C ASN A 27 12.83 -1.05 14.12
N GLY A 28 12.02 -0.25 13.44
CA GLY A 28 12.47 0.65 12.37
C GLY A 28 12.93 -0.05 11.07
N ALA A 29 12.79 -1.37 10.97
CA ALA A 29 13.28 -2.18 9.86
C ALA A 29 12.15 -2.98 9.20
N ASN A 30 11.34 -2.31 8.37
CA ASN A 30 10.43 -2.99 7.46
C ASN A 30 10.25 -2.15 6.19
N ASN A 31 10.26 -2.80 5.03
CA ASN A 31 10.16 -2.14 3.75
C ASN A 31 8.86 -2.45 3.03
N ASP A 32 7.89 -3.05 3.71
CA ASP A 32 6.67 -3.49 3.07
C ASP A 32 5.62 -2.38 3.12
N LEU A 33 4.81 -2.32 2.08
CA LEU A 33 3.61 -1.51 2.01
C LEU A 33 2.40 -2.42 2.23
N VAL A 34 1.52 -2.04 3.15
CA VAL A 34 0.26 -2.75 3.40
C VAL A 34 -0.91 -1.84 3.03
N LEU A 35 -1.78 -2.37 2.18
CA LEU A 35 -3.05 -1.78 1.79
C LEU A 35 -4.15 -2.55 2.52
N THR A 36 -4.90 -1.89 3.39
CA THR A 36 -5.99 -2.50 4.15
C THR A 36 -7.32 -1.89 3.75
N ILE A 37 -8.31 -2.71 3.42
CA ILE A 37 -9.67 -2.30 3.13
C ILE A 37 -10.44 -2.17 4.44
N THR A 38 -10.84 -0.94 4.76
CA THR A 38 -11.69 -0.65 5.91
C THR A 38 -13.09 -1.22 5.68
N GLY A 39 -13.66 -1.86 6.70
CA GLY A 39 -14.98 -2.49 6.63
C GLY A 39 -14.93 -4.00 6.41
N THR A 40 -13.98 -4.53 5.63
CA THR A 40 -13.79 -5.99 5.47
C THR A 40 -12.60 -6.51 6.27
N GLY A 41 -11.55 -5.69 6.45
CA GLY A 41 -10.29 -6.11 7.06
C GLY A 41 -9.36 -6.86 6.10
N ASP A 42 -9.75 -7.02 4.83
CA ASP A 42 -8.89 -7.59 3.82
C ASP A 42 -7.65 -6.72 3.63
N SER A 43 -6.50 -7.35 3.46
CA SER A 43 -5.25 -6.63 3.26
C SER A 43 -4.37 -7.26 2.19
N VAL A 44 -3.65 -6.40 1.48
CA VAL A 44 -2.62 -6.77 0.51
C VAL A 44 -1.31 -6.23 1.02
N ARG A 45 -0.30 -7.11 1.12
CA ARG A 45 1.06 -6.75 1.47
C ARG A 45 1.93 -6.79 0.22
N ILE A 46 2.55 -5.66 -0.09
CA ILE A 46 3.57 -5.54 -1.13
C ILE A 46 4.92 -5.55 -0.44
N GLN A 47 5.68 -6.61 -0.68
CA GLN A 47 6.98 -6.84 -0.05
C GLN A 47 8.04 -5.92 -0.64
N ASP A 48 8.94 -5.43 0.20
CA ASP A 48 10.11 -4.64 -0.19
C ASP A 48 9.83 -3.34 -0.97
N TRP A 49 8.59 -2.85 -0.96
CA TRP A 49 8.15 -1.58 -1.58
C TRP A 49 9.10 -0.40 -1.33
N PHE A 50 9.53 -0.24 -0.08
CA PHE A 50 10.38 0.86 0.35
C PHE A 50 11.88 0.58 0.15
N SER A 51 12.25 -0.63 -0.29
CA SER A 51 13.65 -1.09 -0.44
C SER A 51 14.40 -0.39 -1.58
N GLY A 52 13.70 -0.03 -2.66
CA GLY A 52 14.32 0.62 -3.83
C GLY A 52 13.29 1.05 -4.87
N SER A 53 13.69 1.89 -5.82
CA SER A 53 12.79 2.35 -6.89
C SER A 53 12.39 1.25 -7.87
N GLU A 54 13.16 0.16 -7.95
CA GLU A 54 12.84 -1.02 -8.74
C GLU A 54 11.65 -1.83 -8.19
N TYR A 55 11.35 -1.69 -6.88
CA TYR A 55 10.22 -2.32 -6.18
C TYR A 55 9.01 -1.38 -6.04
N ARG A 56 8.99 -0.29 -6.80
CA ARG A 56 7.91 0.73 -6.80
C ARG A 56 7.19 0.79 -8.15
N ALA A 57 7.39 -0.22 -8.98
CA ALA A 57 6.71 -0.37 -10.26
C ALA A 57 5.28 -0.90 -10.06
N GLU A 58 4.46 -0.26 -9.22
CA GLU A 58 3.10 -0.70 -8.99
C GLU A 58 2.10 0.46 -9.07
N GLN A 59 0.96 0.15 -9.64
CA GLN A 59 -0.22 1.00 -9.63
C GLN A 59 -1.39 0.28 -8.98
N VAL A 60 -2.18 1.02 -8.19
CA VAL A 60 -3.45 0.55 -7.65
C VAL A 60 -4.57 1.21 -8.45
N VAL A 61 -5.41 0.40 -9.08
CA VAL A 61 -6.52 0.86 -9.92
C VAL A 61 -7.83 0.43 -9.27
N PHE A 62 -8.73 1.40 -9.10
CA PHE A 62 -10.05 1.22 -8.53
C PHE A 62 -11.11 1.13 -9.64
N ASP A 63 -12.25 0.52 -9.34
CA ASP A 63 -13.38 0.38 -10.28
C ASP A 63 -13.98 1.73 -10.71
N ASP A 64 -13.79 2.80 -9.92
CA ASP A 64 -14.22 4.17 -10.23
C ASP A 64 -13.30 4.90 -11.23
N GLY A 65 -12.19 4.25 -11.64
CA GLY A 65 -11.17 4.82 -12.52
C GLY A 65 -10.07 5.59 -11.78
N THR A 66 -10.12 5.69 -10.45
CA THR A 66 -9.03 6.26 -9.66
C THR A 66 -7.79 5.38 -9.77
N VAL A 67 -6.63 6.01 -9.94
CA VAL A 67 -5.33 5.34 -10.01
C VAL A 67 -4.38 5.93 -8.98
N TRP A 68 -3.80 5.09 -8.13
CA TRP A 68 -2.68 5.44 -7.27
C TRP A 68 -1.38 4.96 -7.90
N ASN A 69 -0.46 5.90 -8.08
CA ASN A 69 0.89 5.62 -8.54
C ASN A 69 1.87 5.55 -7.36
N ALA A 70 3.13 5.23 -7.64
CA ALA A 70 4.18 5.16 -6.63
C ALA A 70 4.30 6.41 -5.75
N THR A 71 4.10 7.61 -6.30
CA THR A 71 4.12 8.87 -5.53
C THR A 71 3.02 8.92 -4.49
N LYS A 72 1.82 8.45 -4.82
CA LYS A 72 0.71 8.35 -3.86
C LYS A 72 0.99 7.27 -2.81
N LEU A 73 1.49 6.12 -3.22
CA LEU A 73 1.78 5.00 -2.32
C LEU A 73 2.95 5.30 -1.36
N GLN A 74 3.87 6.20 -1.74
CA GLN A 74 4.93 6.69 -0.85
C GLN A 74 4.43 7.49 0.35
N THR A 75 3.19 8.01 0.30
CA THR A 75 2.60 8.75 1.43
C THR A 75 1.96 7.83 2.47
N ALA A 76 2.28 6.53 2.46
CA ALA A 76 1.77 5.58 3.43
C ALA A 76 2.17 5.98 4.86
N THR A 77 1.23 5.83 5.78
CA THR A 77 1.45 6.16 7.19
C THR A 77 2.38 5.13 7.83
N ILE A 78 3.39 5.59 8.56
CA ILE A 78 4.24 4.70 9.35
C ILE A 78 3.41 4.11 10.50
N MET A 79 3.37 2.79 10.58
CA MET A 79 2.76 2.05 11.67
C MET A 79 3.88 1.37 12.47
N GLU A 80 4.26 1.96 13.60
CA GLU A 80 5.22 1.35 14.52
C GLU A 80 4.55 0.21 15.31
N PRO A 81 5.30 -0.81 15.77
CA PRO A 81 4.74 -1.96 16.51
C PRO A 81 4.41 -1.60 17.96
N SER A 82 4.27 -0.32 18.30
CA SER A 82 4.06 0.15 19.67
C SER A 82 3.33 1.49 19.70
N ALA A 83 2.01 1.44 19.52
CA ALA A 83 1.11 2.34 20.24
C ALA A 83 0.26 1.49 21.18
N THR A 84 0.89 0.92 22.22
CA THR A 84 0.15 0.59 23.44
C THR A 84 -0.27 1.93 24.05
N THR A 85 -1.50 2.34 23.76
CA THR A 85 -2.19 3.33 24.59
C THR A 85 -2.19 2.79 26.01
N ARG A 86 -1.43 3.45 26.90
CA ARG A 86 -1.59 3.29 28.35
C ARG A 86 -2.85 3.98 28.81
#